data_AF-A0A1T4L3P3-F1
#
_entry.id   AF-A0A1T4L3P3-F1
#
_cell.length_a   1.000
_cell.length_b   1.000
_cell.length_c   1.000
_cell.angle_alpha   90.00
_cell.angle_beta   90.00
_cell.angle_gamma   90.00
#
_symmetry.space_group_name_H-M   'P 1'
#
loop_
_entity.id
_entity.type
_entity.pdbx_description
1 polymer ?
#
loop_
_entity_poly.entity_id
_entity_poly.type
_entity_poly.pdbx_seq_one_letter_code
_entity_poly.pdbx_strand_id
1 'polypeptide(L)'
;MNAAHPLVQNITLTAVAADKRGLASSLNGTLYQAGWAVGGPLTGYLLHWGGYQAVFWGVGLLYLVGTGWFYLFFGRPLKEEGV
;
A
#
# COMPACT_ATOMS: atom_id res chain seq x y z
N MET A 1 -6.06 -6.17 -12.94
CA MET A 1 -5.15 -6.92 -12.06
C MET A 1 -4.21 -5.92 -11.41
N ASN A 2 -4.18 -5.84 -10.07
CA ASN A 2 -3.37 -4.87 -9.34
C ASN A 2 -1.93 -5.40 -9.19
N ALA A 3 -0.95 -4.74 -9.82
CA ALA A 3 0.44 -5.17 -9.82
C ALA A 3 1.12 -5.14 -8.43
N ALA A 4 0.55 -4.43 -7.45
CA ALA A 4 1.09 -4.41 -6.10
C ALA A 4 0.83 -5.73 -5.35
N HIS A 5 -0.23 -6.47 -5.69
CA HIS A 5 -0.58 -7.69 -4.96
C HIS A 5 0.47 -8.81 -5.11
N PRO A 6 0.96 -9.14 -6.33
CA PRO A 6 2.07 -10.08 -6.50
C PRO A 6 3.39 -9.59 -5.87
N LEU A 7 3.64 -8.28 -5.86
CA LEU A 7 4.84 -7.69 -5.28
C LEU A 7 4.87 -7.86 -3.75
N VAL A 8 3.78 -7.51 -3.07
CA VAL A 8 3.65 -7.69 -1.61
C VAL A 8 3.70 -9.17 -1.21
N GLN A 9 3.12 -10.05 -2.02
CA GLN A 9 3.24 -11.51 -1.80
C GLN A 9 4.69 -11.99 -1.89
N ASN A 10 5.44 -11.56 -2.90
CA ASN A 10 6.87 -11.91 -3.03
C ASN A 10 7.70 -11.40 -1.84
N ILE A 11 7.47 -10.15 -1.42
CA ILE A 11 8.15 -9.57 -0.25
C ILE A 11 7.80 -10.37 1.01
N THR A 12 6.54 -10.76 1.20
CA THR A 12 6.13 -11.55 2.39
C THR A 12 6.82 -12.92 2.42
N LEU A 13 7.00 -13.57 1.27
CA LEU A 13 7.68 -14.86 1.19
C LEU A 13 9.18 -14.76 1.50
N THR A 14 9.84 -13.70 1.04
CA THR A 14 11.29 -13.51 1.14
C THR A 14 11.73 -12.83 2.44
N ALA A 15 10.95 -11.88 2.96
CA ALA A 15 11.32 -11.05 4.11
C ALA A 15 10.71 -11.49 5.45
N VAL A 16 9.70 -12.39 5.44
CA VAL A 16 9.02 -12.83 6.67
C VAL A 16 9.32 -14.30 6.97
N ALA A 17 9.73 -14.57 8.21
CA ALA A 17 9.94 -15.92 8.73
C ALA A 17 8.67 -16.79 8.60
N ALA A 18 8.84 -18.08 8.30
CA ALA A 18 7.75 -18.97 7.90
C ALA A 18 6.60 -19.06 8.94
N ASP A 19 6.93 -19.01 10.23
CA ASP A 19 6.01 -19.01 11.37
C ASP A 19 5.15 -17.74 11.46
N LYS A 20 5.62 -16.61 10.92
CA LYS A 20 4.94 -15.30 10.97
C LYS A 20 4.19 -14.94 9.68
N ARG A 21 4.34 -15.73 8.62
CA ARG A 21 3.69 -15.47 7.31
C ARG A 21 2.17 -15.44 7.40
N GLY A 22 1.58 -16.28 8.25
CA GLY A 22 0.13 -16.29 8.49
C GLY A 22 -0.37 -14.94 9.01
N LEU A 23 0.30 -14.41 10.03
CA LEU A 23 -0.01 -13.09 10.59
C LEU A 23 0.19 -11.97 9.57
N ALA A 24 1.31 -11.99 8.83
CA ALA A 24 1.58 -10.99 7.80
C ALA A 24 0.50 -10.97 6.70
N SER A 25 0.06 -12.15 6.26
CA SER A 25 -1.02 -12.29 5.27
C SER A 25 -2.35 -11.77 5.79
N SER A 26 -2.73 -12.12 7.03
CA SER A 26 -3.95 -11.64 7.67
C SER A 26 -3.93 -10.12 7.87
N LEU A 27 -2.81 -9.54 8.32
CA LEU A 27 -2.66 -8.09 8.47
C LEU A 27 -2.81 -7.37 7.12
N ASN A 28 -2.18 -7.89 6.07
CA ASN A 28 -2.31 -7.33 4.72
C ASN A 28 -3.78 -7.36 4.25
N GLY A 29 -4.47 -8.49 4.47
CA GLY A 29 -5.90 -8.63 4.16
C GLY A 29 -6.77 -7.65 4.96
N THR A 30 -6.54 -7.52 6.27
CA THR A 30 -7.28 -6.59 7.14
C THR A 30 -7.07 -5.14 6.70
N LEU A 31 -5.83 -4.73 6.42
CA LEU A 31 -5.52 -3.38 5.97
C LEU A 31 -6.16 -3.06 4.61
N TYR A 32 -6.17 -4.03 3.69
CA TYR A 32 -6.85 -3.88 2.41
C TYR A 32 -8.36 -3.66 2.58
N GLN A 33 -9.00 -4.48 3.42
CA GLN A 33 -10.44 -4.34 3.70
C GLN A 33 -10.75 -3.03 4.45
N ALA A 34 -9.89 -2.61 5.38
CA ALA A 34 -10.02 -1.32 6.06
C ALA A 34 -9.91 -0.15 5.07
N GLY A 35 -8.96 -0.21 4.14
CA GLY A 35 -8.83 0.78 3.07
C GLY A 35 -10.09 0.87 2.20
N TRP A 36 -10.68 -0.27 1.84
CA TRP A 36 -11.95 -0.32 1.13
C TRP A 36 -13.12 0.25 1.94
N ALA A 37 -13.21 -0.09 3.24
CA ALA A 37 -14.26 0.41 4.11
C ALA A 37 -14.19 1.94 4.30
N VAL A 38 -12.98 2.51 4.37
CA VAL A 38 -12.77 3.96 4.53
C VAL A 38 -12.89 4.71 3.20
N GLY A 39 -12.54 4.08 2.07
CA GLY A 39 -12.50 4.72 0.76
C GLY A 39 -13.84 5.34 0.34
N GLY A 40 -14.96 4.65 0.59
CA GLY A 40 -16.30 5.14 0.27
C GLY A 40 -16.68 6.42 1.05
N PRO A 41 -16.71 6.38 2.39
CA PRO A 41 -16.97 7.55 3.22
C PRO A 41 -16.03 8.73 2.96
N LEU A 42 -14.72 8.47 2.78
CA LEU A 42 -13.74 9.51 2.49
C LEU A 42 -14.01 10.18 1.13
N THR A 43 -14.36 9.40 0.12
CA THR A 43 -14.74 9.93 -1.20
C THR A 43 -15.98 10.79 -1.11
N GLY A 44 -17.01 10.34 -0.37
CA GLY A 44 -18.23 11.12 -0.14
C GLY A 44 -17.96 12.45 0.57
N TYR A 45 -17.09 12.43 1.59
CA TYR A 45 -16.68 13.64 2.32
C TYR A 45 -15.95 14.64 1.41
N LEU A 46 -14.97 14.17 0.63
CA LEU A 46 -14.21 15.01 -0.30
C LEU A 46 -15.11 15.59 -1.40
N LEU A 47 -16.04 14.78 -1.91
CA LEU A 47 -17.00 15.21 -2.92
C LEU A 47 -17.94 16.30 -2.38
N HIS A 48 -18.39 16.18 -1.14
CA HIS A 48 -19.29 17.15 -0.52
C HIS A 48 -18.66 18.54 -0.36
N TRP A 49 -17.40 18.61 0.09
CA TRP A 49 -16.73 19.88 0.40
C TRP A 49 -15.96 20.49 -0.77
N GLY A 50 -15.43 19.65 -1.68
CA GLY A 50 -14.48 20.09 -2.70
C GLY A 50 -14.75 19.52 -4.08
N GLY A 51 -15.90 18.89 -4.31
CA GLY A 51 -16.27 18.32 -5.60
C GLY A 51 -15.34 17.20 -6.06
N TYR A 52 -15.47 16.81 -7.33
CA TYR A 52 -14.68 15.73 -7.91
C TYR A 52 -13.18 16.01 -7.91
N GLN A 53 -12.78 17.27 -8.09
CA GLN A 53 -11.36 17.65 -8.06
C GLN A 53 -10.70 17.30 -6.72
N ALA A 54 -11.38 17.50 -5.59
CA ALA A 54 -10.83 17.15 -4.28
C ALA A 54 -10.63 15.64 -4.11
N VAL A 55 -11.52 14.83 -4.70
CA VAL A 55 -11.37 13.36 -4.72
C VAL A 55 -10.13 12.97 -5.51
N PHE A 56 -9.96 13.46 -6.74
CA PHE A 56 -8.82 13.12 -7.58
C PHE A 56 -7.48 13.58 -6.99
N TRP A 57 -7.43 14.81 -6.46
CA TRP A 57 -6.24 15.30 -5.78
C TRP A 57 -5.94 14.52 -4.49
N GLY A 58 -6.96 14.16 -3.71
CA GLY A 58 -6.80 13.36 -2.50
C GLY A 58 -6.24 11.97 -2.79
N VAL A 59 -6.81 11.27 -3.78
CA VAL A 59 -6.33 9.95 -4.21
C VAL A 59 -4.92 10.06 -4.83
N GLY A 60 -4.68 11.09 -5.64
CA GLY A 60 -3.36 11.35 -6.22
C GLY A 60 -2.29 11.59 -5.14
N LEU A 61 -2.60 12.39 -4.12
CA LEU A 61 -1.69 12.64 -2.99
C LEU A 61 -1.42 11.36 -2.20
N LEU A 62 -2.43 10.54 -1.92
CA LEU A 62 -2.26 9.25 -1.26
C LEU A 62 -1.31 8.33 -2.04
N TYR A 63 -1.47 8.23 -3.35
CA TYR A 63 -0.56 7.44 -4.18
C TYR A 63 0.85 8.03 -4.24
N LEU A 64 0.99 9.36 -4.33
CA LEU A 64 2.30 10.02 -4.33
C LEU A 64 3.05 9.79 -3.02
N VAL A 65 2.38 9.97 -1.88
CA VAL A 65 2.97 9.73 -0.55
C VAL A 65 3.31 8.25 -0.38
N GLY A 66 2.40 7.33 -0.74
CA GLY A 66 2.63 5.90 -0.64
C GLY A 66 3.79 5.42 -1.52
N THR A 67 3.85 5.89 -2.77
CA THR A 67 4.94 5.56 -3.69
C THR A 67 6.26 6.18 -3.24
N GLY A 68 6.24 7.43 -2.78
CA GLY A 68 7.42 8.11 -2.23
C GLY A 68 7.98 7.39 -1.00
N TRP A 69 7.10 7.00 -0.07
CA TRP A 69 7.48 6.17 1.08
C TRP A 69 8.11 4.85 0.63
N PHE A 70 7.44 4.13 -0.27
CA PHE A 70 7.95 2.85 -0.77
C PHE A 70 9.33 3.03 -1.44
N TYR A 71 9.49 4.05 -2.28
CA TYR A 71 10.74 4.35 -2.95
C TYR A 71 11.88 4.67 -1.98
N LEU A 72 11.63 5.47 -0.94
CA LEU A 72 12.68 5.84 0.02
C LEU A 72 13.14 4.66 0.89
N PHE A 73 12.22 3.76 1.26
CA PHE A 73 12.54 2.63 2.14
C PHE A 73 12.99 1.37 1.40
N PHE A 74 12.43 1.09 0.23
CA PHE A 74 12.69 -0.14 -0.53
C PHE A 74 13.38 0.10 -1.88
N GLY A 75 13.53 1.36 -2.32
CA GLY A 75 14.18 1.70 -3.59
C GLY A 75 15.71 1.77 -3.54
N ARG A 76 16.34 1.55 -2.38
CA ARG A 76 17.79 1.42 -2.30
C ARG A 76 18.17 -0.01 -2.72
N PRO A 77 19.10 -0.20 -3.67
CA PRO A 77 19.57 -1.54 -4.00
C PRO A 77 20.17 -2.17 -2.75
N LEU A 78 19.78 -3.42 -2.45
CA LEU A 78 20.49 -4.26 -1.51
C LEU A 78 21.94 -4.26 -1.98
N LYS A 79 22.85 -3.71 -1.18
CA LYS A 79 24.27 -3.85 -1.42
C LYS A 79 24.51 -5.37 -1.44
N GLU A 80 24.83 -5.92 -2.61
CA GLU A 80 25.43 -7.25 -2.70
C GLU A 80 26.70 -7.18 -1.86
N GLU A 81 26.62 -7.58 -0.60
CA GLU A 81 27.80 -8.04 0.12
C GLU A 81 28.26 -9.27 -0.64
N GLY A 82 29.39 -9.09 -1.32
CA GLY A 82 29.95 -10.05 -2.25
C GLY A 82 30.15 -11.43 -1.65
N VAL A 83 30.04 -12.41 -2.55
CA VAL A 83 30.70 -13.73 -2.62
C VAL A 83 31.51 -14.15 -1.40
#